data_AF-A0A816W3S7-F1
#
_entry.id   AF-A0A816W3S7-F1
#
_cell.length_a   1.000
_cell.length_b   1.000
_cell.length_c   1.000
_cell.angle_alpha   90.00
_cell.angle_beta   90.00
_cell.angle_gamma   90.00
#
_symmetry.space_group_name_H-M   'P 1'
#
loop_
_entity.id
_entity.type
_entity.pdbx_description
1 polymer ?
#
loop_
_entity_poly.entity_id
_entity_poly.type
_entity_poly.pdbx_seq_one_letter_code
_entity_poly.pdbx_strand_id
1 'polypeptide(L)'
;MGNASISMLSIMLTVEQKKISLSIYTREYSFKATQKKGKEEKKNIRLLSVTFHQRFDPAAMANAASGMAVHDDCKLRFLELKAKRTHRFIVYKIEEKQKQVVVEKVGEPILSYEDFAASLPAEECRYAIYDFDFVTTENCQKSKIFFIAWCPDVAKVRSKMIYASSKDRFKRELDGIQVELQATDPTEMDLDVFKSRVN
;
A
#
# COMPACT_ATOMS: atom_id res chain seq x y z
N MET A 1 33.75 12.24 -0.08
CA MET A 1 33.43 10.83 -0.37
C MET A 1 32.20 10.46 0.43
N GLY A 2 31.11 10.04 -0.21
CA GLY A 2 29.89 9.62 0.50
C GLY A 2 28.65 10.21 -0.12
N ASN A 3 28.09 9.52 -1.12
CA ASN A 3 26.68 9.57 -1.52
C ASN A 3 26.35 8.43 -2.51
N ALA A 4 26.98 7.26 -2.36
CA ALA A 4 26.76 6.12 -3.25
C ALA A 4 25.85 5.03 -2.65
N SER A 5 25.42 5.14 -1.39
CA SER A 5 24.67 4.07 -0.71
C SER A 5 23.14 4.26 -0.70
N ILE A 6 22.63 5.37 -1.25
CA ILE A 6 21.17 5.64 -1.30
C ILE A 6 20.52 5.10 -2.60
N SER A 7 21.30 4.76 -3.63
CA SER A 7 20.76 4.42 -4.96
C SER A 7 20.21 3.00 -5.09
N MET A 8 20.81 1.99 -4.44
CA MET A 8 20.38 0.59 -4.64
C MET A 8 19.04 0.26 -3.98
N LEU A 9 18.77 0.74 -2.76
CA LEU A 9 17.48 0.49 -2.10
C LEU A 9 16.33 1.19 -2.83
N SER A 10 16.50 2.42 -3.31
CA SER A 10 15.47 3.09 -4.13
C SER A 10 15.23 2.40 -5.47
N ILE A 11 16.26 1.85 -6.10
CA ILE A 11 16.12 1.08 -7.34
C ILE A 11 15.39 -0.25 -7.07
N MET A 12 15.76 -0.98 -6.01
CA MET A 12 15.09 -2.23 -5.64
C MET A 12 13.64 -2.03 -5.21
N LEU A 13 13.34 -0.96 -4.46
CA LEU A 13 11.97 -0.58 -4.09
C LEU A 13 11.12 -0.25 -5.33
N THR A 14 11.69 0.47 -6.30
CA THR A 14 11.01 0.79 -7.57
C THR A 14 10.77 -0.46 -8.41
N VAL A 15 11.71 -1.43 -8.40
CA VAL A 15 11.58 -2.71 -9.09
C VAL A 15 10.46 -3.56 -8.47
N GLU A 16 10.33 -3.58 -7.15
CA GLU A 16 9.30 -4.37 -6.48
C GLU A 16 7.89 -3.78 -6.68
N GLN A 17 7.76 -2.44 -6.63
CA GLN A 17 6.52 -1.75 -7.02
C GLN A 17 6.13 -2.02 -8.49
N LYS A 18 7.12 -2.04 -9.40
CA LYS A 18 6.90 -2.40 -10.81
C LYS A 18 6.44 -3.85 -10.97
N LYS A 19 7.01 -4.80 -10.21
CA LYS A 19 6.59 -6.22 -10.26
C LYS A 19 5.15 -6.40 -9.79
N ILE A 20 4.73 -5.70 -8.75
CA ILE A 20 3.35 -5.77 -8.22
C ILE A 20 2.35 -5.19 -9.23
N SER A 21 2.66 -4.02 -9.81
CA SER A 21 1.80 -3.43 -10.85
C SER A 21 1.72 -4.31 -12.11
N LEU A 22 2.81 -4.98 -12.48
CA LEU A 22 2.87 -5.84 -13.66
C LEU A 22 2.16 -7.18 -13.42
N SER A 23 2.30 -7.79 -12.24
CA SER A 23 1.66 -9.07 -11.89
C SER A 23 0.14 -8.93 -11.79
N ILE A 24 -0.36 -7.83 -11.22
CA ILE A 24 -1.78 -7.50 -11.17
C ILE A 24 -2.33 -7.32 -12.60
N TYR A 25 -1.58 -6.62 -13.47
CA TYR A 25 -1.97 -6.37 -14.87
C TYR A 25 -1.97 -7.63 -15.75
N THR A 26 -1.02 -8.56 -15.55
CA THR A 26 -0.96 -9.82 -16.29
C THR A 26 -2.08 -10.80 -15.89
N ARG A 27 -2.47 -10.81 -14.60
CA ARG A 27 -3.51 -11.70 -14.04
C ARG A 27 -4.92 -11.33 -14.52
N GLU A 28 -5.34 -10.08 -14.28
CA GLU A 28 -5.63 -9.13 -15.35
C GLU A 28 -6.20 -9.62 -16.70
N TYR A 29 -5.30 -9.49 -17.67
CA TYR A 29 -5.51 -9.79 -19.07
C TYR A 29 -5.79 -11.26 -19.33
N SER A 30 -5.19 -12.16 -18.55
CA SER A 30 -5.42 -13.60 -18.68
C SER A 30 -6.87 -13.96 -18.31
N PHE A 31 -7.44 -13.32 -17.29
CA PHE A 31 -8.83 -13.51 -16.89
C PHE A 31 -9.82 -12.92 -17.91
N LYS A 32 -9.55 -11.69 -18.41
CA LYS A 32 -10.39 -11.05 -19.45
C LYS A 32 -10.31 -11.74 -20.81
N ALA A 33 -9.15 -12.29 -21.18
CA ALA A 33 -8.99 -13.10 -22.39
C ALA A 33 -9.74 -14.45 -22.29
N THR A 34 -9.95 -14.96 -21.07
CA THR A 34 -10.70 -16.19 -20.82
C THR A 34 -12.22 -15.96 -20.90
N GLN A 35 -12.70 -14.77 -20.50
CA GLN A 35 -14.11 -14.38 -20.57
C GLN A 35 -14.59 -13.95 -21.98
N LYS A 36 -13.67 -13.61 -22.89
CA LYS A 36 -13.97 -13.23 -24.28
C LYS A 36 -13.99 -14.41 -25.28
N LYS A 37 -14.33 -15.63 -24.85
CA LYS A 37 -14.54 -16.78 -25.76
C LYS A 37 -16.00 -16.87 -26.22
N GLY A 38 -16.38 -15.92 -27.09
CA GLY A 38 -17.55 -16.00 -27.96
C GLY A 38 -17.13 -15.85 -29.41
N LYS A 39 -16.74 -16.98 -30.02
CA LYS A 39 -16.50 -17.28 -31.45
C LYS A 39 -15.49 -16.43 -32.27
N GLU A 40 -14.64 -17.19 -32.95
CA GLU A 40 -13.72 -16.86 -34.04
C GLU A 40 -12.42 -16.10 -33.71
N GLU A 41 -11.34 -16.54 -34.38
CA GLU A 41 -10.07 -15.83 -34.60
C GLU A 41 -8.89 -16.01 -33.63
N LYS A 42 -8.46 -17.27 -33.48
CA LYS A 42 -7.16 -17.64 -32.85
C LYS A 42 -5.90 -17.21 -33.65
N LYS A 43 -6.02 -16.46 -34.75
CA LYS A 43 -4.87 -16.09 -35.60
C LYS A 43 -4.41 -14.63 -35.45
N ASN A 44 -5.15 -13.78 -34.75
CA ASN A 44 -4.85 -12.33 -34.66
C ASN A 44 -4.36 -11.84 -33.28
N ILE A 45 -4.18 -12.73 -32.31
CA ILE A 45 -3.79 -12.37 -30.94
C ILE A 45 -2.28 -12.05 -30.84
N ARG A 46 -1.43 -12.76 -31.59
CA ARG A 46 0.02 -12.48 -31.62
C ARG A 46 0.35 -11.13 -32.27
N LEU A 47 -0.44 -10.69 -33.25
CA LEU A 47 -0.19 -9.41 -33.94
C LEU A 47 -0.66 -8.22 -33.10
N LEU A 48 -1.80 -8.36 -32.38
CA LEU A 48 -2.27 -7.35 -31.44
C LEU A 48 -1.36 -7.20 -30.20
N SER A 49 -0.71 -8.28 -29.72
CA SER A 49 0.23 -8.19 -28.60
C SER A 49 1.55 -7.48 -28.95
N VAL A 50 2.00 -7.58 -30.20
CA VAL A 50 3.28 -7.01 -30.66
C VAL A 50 3.14 -5.51 -30.93
N THR A 51 2.03 -5.07 -31.55
CA THR A 51 1.82 -3.65 -31.86
C THR A 51 1.45 -2.82 -30.62
N PHE A 52 0.83 -3.42 -29.59
CA PHE A 52 0.49 -2.70 -28.34
C PHE A 52 1.67 -2.57 -27.37
N HIS A 53 2.71 -3.41 -27.51
CA HIS A 53 3.98 -3.26 -26.78
C HIS A 53 4.76 -1.99 -27.17
N GLN A 54 4.46 -1.37 -28.31
CA GLN A 54 5.15 -0.16 -28.78
C GLN A 54 4.54 1.17 -28.29
N ARG A 55 3.49 1.17 -27.45
CA ARG A 55 2.84 2.41 -26.96
C ARG A 55 2.50 2.48 -25.47
N PHE A 56 2.89 1.51 -24.66
CA PHE A 56 2.67 1.57 -23.21
C PHE A 56 3.94 1.21 -22.46
N ASP A 57 4.79 2.23 -22.25
CA ASP A 57 5.97 2.16 -21.40
C ASP A 57 5.56 1.99 -19.92
N PRO A 58 5.82 0.83 -19.28
CA PRO A 58 5.57 0.64 -17.85
C PRO A 58 6.42 1.59 -16.98
N ALA A 59 7.50 2.13 -17.55
CA ALA A 59 8.31 3.18 -16.96
C ALA A 59 7.56 4.53 -16.87
N ALA A 60 6.62 4.82 -17.76
CA ALA A 60 5.85 6.06 -17.74
C ALA A 60 4.78 6.06 -16.62
N MET A 61 4.15 4.91 -16.32
CA MET A 61 3.15 4.80 -15.24
C MET A 61 3.76 4.87 -13.83
N ALA A 62 5.00 4.43 -13.64
CA ALA A 62 5.70 4.54 -12.36
C ALA A 62 6.21 5.97 -12.05
N ASN A 63 6.30 6.83 -13.07
CA ASN A 63 6.78 8.21 -12.95
C ASN A 63 5.65 9.25 -12.91
N ALA A 64 4.39 8.83 -13.05
CA ALA A 64 3.26 9.71 -12.83
C ALA A 64 3.02 9.83 -11.32
N ALA A 65 3.64 10.82 -10.68
CA ALA A 65 3.18 11.26 -9.38
C ALA A 65 1.68 11.56 -9.51
N SER A 66 0.84 10.84 -8.76
CA SER A 66 -0.61 10.87 -8.87
C SER A 66 -1.24 12.26 -8.62
N GLY A 67 -0.42 13.27 -8.30
CA GLY A 67 -0.85 14.61 -7.94
C GLY A 67 -1.60 14.65 -6.61
N MET A 68 -1.52 13.56 -5.83
CA MET A 68 -2.27 13.40 -4.59
C MET A 68 -1.67 14.25 -3.48
N ALA A 69 -2.39 15.28 -3.05
CA ALA A 69 -2.07 16.07 -1.87
C ALA A 69 -2.24 15.23 -0.59
N VAL A 70 -1.71 15.72 0.53
CA VAL A 70 -1.88 15.10 1.85
C VAL A 70 -2.46 16.17 2.75
N HIS A 71 -3.64 15.90 3.31
CA HIS A 71 -4.28 16.81 4.25
C HIS A 71 -3.43 16.94 5.52
N ASP A 72 -3.33 18.14 6.09
CA ASP A 72 -2.43 18.42 7.22
C ASP A 72 -2.76 17.58 8.46
N ASP A 73 -4.05 17.30 8.68
CA ASP A 73 -4.51 16.40 9.75
C ASP A 73 -3.84 15.03 9.70
N CYS A 74 -3.46 14.53 8.52
CA CYS A 74 -2.79 13.24 8.42
C CYS A 74 -1.45 13.23 9.17
N LYS A 75 -0.67 14.32 9.03
CA LYS A 75 0.62 14.46 9.71
C LYS A 75 0.41 14.75 11.19
N LEU A 76 -0.58 15.59 11.53
CA LEU A 76 -0.91 15.91 12.92
C LEU A 76 -1.29 14.66 13.71
N ARG A 77 -2.21 13.84 13.21
CA ARG A 77 -2.63 12.61 13.90
C ARG A 77 -1.50 11.59 14.02
N PHE A 78 -0.66 11.47 12.99
CA PHE A 78 0.51 10.61 13.06
C PHE A 78 1.52 11.08 14.11
N LEU A 79 1.79 12.38 14.20
CA LEU A 79 2.67 12.95 15.23
C LEU A 79 2.10 12.72 16.65
N GLU A 80 0.79 12.86 16.84
CA GLU A 80 0.13 12.54 18.11
C GLU A 80 0.30 11.07 18.49
N LEU A 81 0.07 10.15 17.56
CA LEU A 81 0.27 8.72 17.76
C LEU A 81 1.72 8.42 18.16
N LYS A 82 2.69 8.93 17.41
CA LYS A 82 4.13 8.71 17.64
C LYS A 82 4.62 9.28 18.98
N ALA A 83 4.21 10.50 19.32
CA ALA A 83 4.76 11.23 20.47
C ALA A 83 4.01 10.93 21.78
N LYS A 84 2.67 10.87 21.73
CA LYS A 84 1.83 10.77 22.93
C LYS A 84 1.29 9.37 23.17
N ARG A 85 1.38 8.47 22.18
CA ARG A 85 0.77 7.13 22.20
C ARG A 85 -0.73 7.17 22.53
N THR A 86 -1.39 8.25 22.11
CA THR A 86 -2.83 8.47 22.34
C THR A 86 -3.71 7.72 21.36
N HIS A 87 -3.14 7.07 20.35
CA HIS A 87 -3.87 6.37 19.31
C HIS A 87 -3.19 5.02 19.03
N ARG A 88 -3.98 3.95 18.87
CA ARG A 88 -3.48 2.60 18.56
C ARG A 88 -3.26 2.43 17.05
N PHE A 89 -4.13 3.03 16.26
CA PHE A 89 -4.08 2.99 14.81
C PHE A 89 -4.65 4.26 14.18
N ILE A 90 -4.30 4.50 12.92
CA ILE A 90 -4.91 5.55 12.09
C ILE A 90 -5.17 4.95 10.72
N VAL A 91 -6.38 5.08 10.21
CA VAL A 91 -6.75 4.69 8.83
C VAL A 91 -6.89 5.95 7.99
N TYR A 92 -6.31 5.90 6.80
CA TYR A 92 -6.36 6.95 5.80
C TYR A 92 -7.00 6.42 4.52
N LYS A 93 -7.69 7.33 3.84
CA LYS A 93 -8.27 7.08 2.53
C LYS A 93 -7.82 8.14 1.53
N ILE A 94 -7.79 7.76 0.27
CA ILE A 94 -7.64 8.67 -0.86
C ILE A 94 -9.03 9.13 -1.30
N GLU A 95 -9.27 10.44 -1.23
CA GLU A 95 -10.44 11.06 -1.84
C GLU A 95 -10.11 11.49 -3.27
N GLU A 96 -10.46 10.63 -4.22
CA GLU A 96 -10.09 10.81 -5.63
C GLU A 96 -10.60 12.13 -6.22
N LYS A 97 -11.82 12.55 -5.88
CA LYS A 97 -12.41 13.81 -6.38
C LYS A 97 -11.62 15.04 -5.92
N GLN A 98 -11.18 15.03 -4.67
CA GLN A 98 -10.43 16.13 -4.06
C GLN A 98 -8.92 16.01 -4.28
N LYS A 99 -8.47 14.90 -4.89
CA LYS A 99 -7.05 14.56 -5.08
C LYS A 99 -6.23 14.76 -3.80
N GLN A 100 -6.75 14.30 -2.66
CA GLN A 100 -6.02 14.31 -1.39
C GLN A 100 -6.14 12.99 -0.61
N VAL A 101 -5.12 12.72 0.22
CA VAL A 101 -5.17 11.71 1.30
C VAL A 101 -5.71 12.38 2.56
N VAL A 102 -6.70 11.78 3.19
CA VAL A 102 -7.35 12.27 4.42
C VAL A 102 -7.40 11.18 5.49
N VAL A 103 -7.54 11.59 6.74
CA VAL A 103 -7.82 10.69 7.86
C VAL A 103 -9.26 10.19 7.73
N GLU A 104 -9.45 8.88 7.76
CA GLU A 104 -10.77 8.26 7.79
C GLU A 104 -11.18 7.87 9.21
N LYS A 105 -10.26 7.27 9.97
CA LYS A 105 -10.50 6.84 11.34
C LYS A 105 -9.24 6.96 12.18
N VAL A 106 -9.41 7.38 13.42
CA VAL A 106 -8.37 7.32 14.46
C VAL A 106 -8.84 6.34 15.52
N GLY A 107 -8.00 5.37 15.84
CA GLY A 107 -8.29 4.37 16.86
C GLY A 107 -7.77 4.77 18.22
N GLU A 108 -8.65 4.85 19.21
CA GLU A 108 -8.28 5.16 20.60
C GLU A 108 -7.36 4.08 21.20
N PRO A 109 -6.61 4.37 22.28
CA PRO A 109 -5.65 3.42 22.88
C PRO A 109 -6.29 2.13 23.38
N ILE A 110 -7.58 2.20 23.74
CA ILE A 110 -8.35 1.08 24.26
C ILE A 110 -8.78 0.09 23.17
N LEU A 111 -8.71 0.49 21.90
CA LEU A 111 -9.14 -0.36 20.79
C LEU A 111 -8.11 -1.46 20.52
N SER A 112 -8.64 -2.64 20.24
CA SER A 112 -7.86 -3.84 19.99
C SER A 112 -7.38 -3.94 18.54
N TYR A 113 -6.56 -4.95 18.26
CA TYR A 113 -6.21 -5.32 16.89
C TYR A 113 -7.44 -5.71 16.06
N GLU A 114 -8.45 -6.35 16.67
CA GLU A 114 -9.67 -6.75 15.97
C GLU A 114 -10.48 -5.52 15.53
N ASP A 115 -10.54 -4.48 16.36
CA ASP A 115 -11.18 -3.20 16.01
C ASP A 115 -10.47 -2.48 14.86
N PHE A 116 -9.14 -2.63 14.81
CA PHE A 116 -8.33 -2.15 13.70
C PHE A 116 -8.62 -2.94 12.42
N ALA A 117 -8.56 -4.27 12.46
CA ALA A 117 -8.84 -5.12 11.30
C ALA A 117 -10.26 -4.89 10.75
N ALA A 118 -11.25 -4.74 11.64
CA ALA A 118 -12.63 -4.42 11.28
C ALA A 118 -12.81 -3.03 10.64
N SER A 119 -11.84 -2.12 10.81
CA SER A 119 -11.85 -0.80 10.17
C SER A 119 -11.35 -0.82 8.71
N LEU A 120 -10.78 -1.95 8.25
CA LEU A 120 -10.30 -2.10 6.89
C LEU A 120 -11.39 -2.72 6.00
N PRO A 121 -11.84 -2.02 4.94
CA PRO A 121 -12.94 -2.50 4.10
C PRO A 121 -12.49 -3.63 3.17
N ALA A 122 -13.36 -4.62 2.96
CA ALA A 122 -13.09 -5.79 2.13
C ALA A 122 -12.95 -5.48 0.63
N GLU A 123 -13.51 -4.37 0.15
CA GLU A 123 -13.58 -4.06 -1.29
C GLU A 123 -12.83 -2.78 -1.70
N GLU A 124 -12.18 -2.11 -0.76
CA GLU A 124 -11.50 -0.85 -1.01
C GLU A 124 -10.11 -0.82 -0.39
N CYS A 125 -9.18 -0.12 -1.06
CA CYS A 125 -7.83 0.06 -0.54
C CYS A 125 -7.82 1.16 0.54
N ARG A 126 -6.91 1.05 1.51
CA ARG A 126 -6.66 2.00 2.59
C ARG A 126 -5.17 2.05 2.89
N TYR A 127 -4.72 3.16 3.47
CA TYR A 127 -3.46 3.15 4.22
C TYR A 127 -3.77 3.10 5.69
N ALA A 128 -2.93 2.42 6.47
CA ALA A 128 -3.05 2.43 7.91
C ALA A 128 -1.69 2.60 8.57
N ILE A 129 -1.71 3.24 9.74
CA ILE A 129 -0.62 3.23 10.70
C ILE A 129 -1.09 2.41 11.89
N TYR A 130 -0.25 1.50 12.37
CA TYR A 130 -0.49 0.69 13.54
C TYR A 130 0.72 0.73 14.46
N ASP A 131 0.54 1.15 15.72
CA ASP A 131 1.60 1.09 16.74
C ASP A 131 1.52 -0.26 17.45
N PHE A 132 2.40 -1.18 17.07
CA PHE A 132 2.44 -2.52 17.64
C PHE A 132 3.34 -2.54 18.86
N ASP A 133 2.75 -2.73 20.04
CA ASP A 133 3.45 -2.92 21.30
C ASP A 133 3.78 -4.40 21.55
N PHE A 134 4.95 -4.64 22.11
CA PHE A 134 5.43 -5.97 22.45
C PHE A 134 6.37 -5.91 23.65
N VAL A 135 6.48 -7.04 24.35
CA VAL A 135 7.38 -7.20 25.49
C VAL A 135 8.57 -8.03 25.04
N THR A 136 9.79 -7.54 25.28
CA THR A 136 11.02 -8.30 24.98
C THR A 136 11.26 -9.39 26.02
N THR A 137 12.17 -10.32 25.74
CA THR A 137 12.63 -11.35 26.68
C THR A 137 13.20 -10.78 27.99
N GLU A 138 13.67 -9.53 27.94
CA GLU A 138 14.16 -8.76 29.10
C GLU A 138 13.03 -8.03 29.86
N ASN A 139 11.77 -8.39 29.59
CA ASN A 139 10.58 -7.79 30.19
C ASN A 139 10.46 -6.26 29.97
N CYS A 140 11.04 -5.77 28.87
CA CYS A 140 10.99 -4.36 28.49
C CYS A 140 9.87 -4.13 27.46
N GLN A 141 8.98 -3.17 27.73
CA GLN A 141 7.95 -2.77 26.77
C GLN A 141 8.57 -1.95 25.65
N LYS A 142 8.40 -2.40 24.41
CA LYS A 142 8.80 -1.69 23.20
C LYS A 142 7.59 -1.56 22.27
N SER A 143 7.68 -0.64 21.33
CA SER A 143 6.69 -0.56 20.25
C SER A 143 7.38 -0.33 18.91
N LYS A 144 6.74 -0.77 17.83
CA LYS A 144 7.14 -0.50 16.45
C LYS A 144 5.95 0.07 15.67
N ILE A 145 6.19 1.15 14.95
CA ILE A 145 5.21 1.76 14.06
C ILE A 145 5.23 1.07 12.69
N PHE A 146 4.10 0.49 12.32
CA PHE A 146 3.87 -0.14 11.03
C PHE A 146 3.07 0.78 10.12
N PHE A 147 3.52 0.90 8.87
CA PHE A 147 2.73 1.42 7.77
C PHE A 147 2.19 0.27 6.95
N ILE A 148 0.88 0.22 6.76
CA ILE A 148 0.17 -0.86 6.11
C ILE A 148 -0.53 -0.30 4.89
N ALA A 149 -0.17 -0.78 3.70
CA ALA A 149 -0.91 -0.55 2.48
C ALA A 149 -1.91 -1.70 2.29
N TRP A 150 -3.15 -1.47 2.72
CA TRP A 150 -4.26 -2.40 2.56
C TRP A 150 -4.86 -2.24 1.16
N CYS A 151 -4.88 -3.32 0.37
CA CYS A 151 -5.47 -3.26 -0.97
C CYS A 151 -6.04 -4.62 -1.38
N PRO A 152 -7.32 -4.89 -1.06
CA PRO A 152 -7.96 -6.17 -1.33
C PRO A 152 -7.90 -6.58 -2.79
N ASP A 153 -7.86 -7.89 -3.03
CA ASP A 153 -7.81 -8.43 -4.38
C ASP A 153 -9.06 -8.09 -5.22
N VAL A 154 -10.20 -7.89 -4.57
CA VAL A 154 -11.46 -7.51 -5.22
C VAL A 154 -11.60 -5.99 -5.45
N ALA A 155 -10.67 -5.17 -4.94
CA ALA A 155 -10.73 -3.72 -5.10
C ALA A 155 -10.62 -3.30 -6.57
N LYS A 156 -11.30 -2.19 -6.92
CA LYS A 156 -11.31 -1.67 -8.29
C LYS A 156 -9.89 -1.38 -8.79
N VAL A 157 -9.57 -1.80 -10.01
CA VAL A 157 -8.25 -1.62 -10.66
C VAL A 157 -7.73 -0.18 -10.54
N ARG A 158 -8.60 0.78 -10.85
CA ARG A 158 -8.26 2.21 -10.77
C ARG A 158 -7.88 2.62 -9.34
N SER A 159 -8.59 2.11 -8.34
CA SER A 159 -8.25 2.34 -6.93
C SER A 159 -6.88 1.74 -6.59
N LYS A 160 -6.64 0.47 -6.95
CA LYS A 160 -5.33 -0.19 -6.74
C LYS A 160 -4.18 0.62 -7.34
N MET A 161 -4.37 1.11 -8.57
CA MET A 161 -3.37 1.92 -9.27
C MET A 161 -3.09 3.25 -8.54
N ILE A 162 -4.13 3.97 -8.11
CA ILE A 162 -3.99 5.24 -7.40
C ILE A 162 -3.31 5.04 -6.04
N TYR A 163 -3.70 4.01 -5.28
CA TYR A 163 -3.09 3.69 -3.99
C TYR A 163 -1.64 3.21 -4.14
N ALA A 164 -1.30 2.42 -5.17
CA ALA A 164 0.08 2.01 -5.41
C ALA A 164 0.97 3.21 -5.77
N SER A 165 0.53 4.04 -6.72
CA SER A 165 1.30 5.21 -7.19
C SER A 165 1.44 6.34 -6.15
N SER A 166 0.49 6.46 -5.23
CA SER A 166 0.50 7.53 -4.21
C SER A 166 1.25 7.16 -2.92
N LYS A 167 1.51 5.86 -2.71
CA LYS A 167 2.01 5.30 -1.44
C LYS A 167 3.31 5.96 -0.99
N ASP A 168 4.31 6.00 -1.87
CA ASP A 168 5.64 6.46 -1.49
C ASP A 168 5.67 7.95 -1.20
N ARG A 169 4.86 8.74 -1.91
CA ARG A 169 4.69 10.17 -1.62
C ARG A 169 4.06 10.35 -0.24
N PHE A 170 2.95 9.67 0.02
CA PHE A 170 2.26 9.78 1.31
C PHE A 170 3.13 9.33 2.48
N LYS A 171 3.80 8.17 2.34
CA LYS A 171 4.68 7.61 3.37
C LYS A 171 5.80 8.56 3.78
N ARG A 172 6.37 9.32 2.83
CA ARG A 172 7.44 10.31 3.11
C ARG A 172 6.98 11.47 3.98
N GLU A 173 5.68 11.75 4.03
CA GLU A 173 5.12 12.77 4.93
C GLU A 173 5.01 12.28 6.38
N LEU A 174 5.19 10.97 6.63
CA LEU A 174 5.04 10.32 7.94
C LEU A 174 6.40 9.83 8.46
N ASP A 175 7.19 10.74 9.05
CA ASP A 175 8.54 10.42 9.53
C ASP A 175 8.54 9.61 10.84
N GLY A 176 9.17 8.44 10.83
CA GLY A 176 9.26 7.52 11.99
C GLY A 176 8.55 6.18 11.80
N ILE A 177 8.08 5.88 10.59
CA ILE A 177 7.64 4.52 10.23
C ILE A 177 8.85 3.58 10.31
N GLN A 178 8.71 2.48 11.03
CA GLN A 178 9.78 1.51 11.23
C GLN A 178 9.64 0.29 10.32
N VAL A 179 8.41 -0.10 10.00
CA VAL A 179 8.12 -1.27 9.17
C VAL A 179 7.04 -0.94 8.15
N GLU A 180 7.23 -1.38 6.91
CA GLU A 180 6.20 -1.34 5.86
C GLU A 180 5.64 -2.75 5.65
N LEU A 181 4.31 -2.85 5.60
CA LEU A 181 3.56 -4.05 5.26
C LEU A 181 2.61 -3.72 4.09
N GLN A 182 2.48 -4.65 3.16
CA GLN A 182 1.44 -4.63 2.14
C GLN A 182 0.57 -5.85 2.38
N ALA A 183 -0.74 -5.64 2.40
CA ALA A 183 -1.70 -6.69 2.71
C ALA A 183 -2.88 -6.62 1.74
N THR A 184 -3.25 -7.78 1.24
CA THR A 184 -4.37 -7.99 0.32
C THR A 184 -5.51 -8.79 0.96
N ASP A 185 -5.22 -9.45 2.09
CA ASP A 185 -6.14 -10.25 2.87
C ASP A 185 -5.86 -10.06 4.39
N PRO A 186 -6.88 -10.13 5.28
CA PRO A 186 -6.67 -9.88 6.70
C PRO A 186 -5.69 -10.89 7.35
N THR A 187 -5.56 -12.10 6.80
CA THR A 187 -4.60 -13.11 7.28
C THR A 187 -3.14 -12.68 7.09
N GLU A 188 -2.85 -11.84 6.08
CA GLU A 188 -1.51 -11.28 5.85
C GLU A 188 -1.14 -10.21 6.88
N MET A 189 -2.10 -9.83 7.73
CA MET A 189 -1.94 -8.90 8.83
C MET A 189 -1.97 -9.61 10.19
N ASP A 190 -1.90 -10.94 10.27
CA ASP A 190 -1.95 -11.62 11.56
C ASP A 190 -0.84 -11.14 12.53
N LEU A 191 -1.15 -11.18 13.83
CA LEU A 191 -0.22 -10.74 14.88
C LEU A 191 1.15 -11.41 14.79
N ASP A 192 1.20 -12.64 14.27
CA ASP A 192 2.45 -13.37 14.09
C ASP A 192 3.31 -12.80 12.95
N VAL A 193 2.69 -12.24 11.91
CA VAL A 193 3.40 -11.47 10.88
C VAL A 193 4.03 -10.22 11.51
N PHE A 194 3.30 -9.50 12.36
CA PHE A 194 3.84 -8.35 13.08
C PHE A 194 5.03 -8.74 13.96
N LYS A 195 4.89 -9.80 14.78
CA LYS A 195 5.98 -10.31 15.64
C LYS A 195 7.21 -10.72 14.83
N SER A 196 7.03 -11.37 13.67
CA SER A 196 8.16 -11.79 12.82
C SER A 196 9.01 -10.62 12.31
N ARG A 197 8.42 -9.42 12.14
CA ARG A 197 9.13 -8.21 11.69
C ARG A 197 9.67 -7.35 12.84
N VAL A 198 9.38 -7.75 14.07
CA VAL A 198 9.80 -7.03 15.27
C VAL A 198 11.15 -7.53 15.78
N ASN A 199 11.46 -8.82 15.60
CA ASN A 199 12.77 -9.40 15.88
C ASN A 199 13.86 -8.95 14.90
#